data_AF-A0A428Y9H2-F1
#
_entry.id   AF-A0A428Y9H2-F1
#
_cell.length_a   1.000
_cell.length_b   1.000
_cell.length_c   1.000
_cell.angle_alpha   90.00
_cell.angle_beta   90.00
_cell.angle_gamma   90.00
#
_symmetry.space_group_name_H-M   'P 1'
#
loop_
_entity.id
_entity.type
_entity.pdbx_description
1 polymer ?
#
loop_
_entity_poly.entity_id
_entity_poly.type
_entity_poly.pdbx_seq_one_letter_code
_entity_poly.pdbx_strand_id
1 'polypeptide(L)'
;MTAASTPKGERRRHALVKAAAQLLAEGGFDAIRHRAVAERAGLPLASTTYYFDSLDELITAAVVHRGEVEFARGWAQLEQTPPNAGFDALVELVLDQLLGDEPESGDAEAVLLRYERLVATGRRPYLKPVMGSDAVKLRELLSAIFTKCGMPVDTARIEQVIALVDGAVLNAIIEIHADPRARARQILRAALAE
;
A
#
# COMPACT_ATOMS: atom_id res chain seq x y z
N MET A 1 -4.72 -24.28 -21.50
CA MET A 1 -6.16 -24.63 -21.46
C MET A 1 -6.74 -23.98 -20.22
N THR A 2 -7.55 -22.94 -20.40
CA THR A 2 -8.24 -22.23 -19.33
C THR A 2 -9.36 -23.10 -18.79
N ALA A 3 -9.06 -23.87 -17.74
CA ALA A 3 -10.10 -24.57 -17.00
C ALA A 3 -11.07 -23.52 -16.45
N ALA A 4 -12.36 -23.66 -16.77
CA ALA A 4 -13.41 -22.88 -16.13
C ALA A 4 -13.21 -22.99 -14.61
N SER A 5 -12.88 -21.86 -13.97
CA SER A 5 -12.40 -21.91 -12.61
C SER A 5 -13.55 -22.29 -11.68
N THR A 6 -13.48 -23.51 -11.15
CA THR A 6 -14.46 -23.96 -10.17
C THR A 6 -14.37 -23.04 -8.94
N PRO A 7 -15.48 -22.80 -8.22
CA PRO A 7 -15.44 -22.00 -6.99
C PRO A 7 -14.40 -22.48 -5.96
N LYS A 8 -14.09 -23.78 -5.95
CA LYS A 8 -13.03 -24.37 -5.12
C LYS A 8 -11.62 -23.97 -5.59
N GLY A 9 -11.41 -23.89 -6.91
CA GLY A 9 -10.16 -23.45 -7.51
C GLY A 9 -9.87 -21.99 -7.19
N GLU A 10 -10.85 -21.10 -7.37
CA GLU A 10 -10.73 -19.69 -7.02
C GLU A 10 -10.40 -19.48 -5.54
N ARG A 11 -11.07 -20.20 -4.63
CA ARG A 11 -10.76 -20.12 -3.19
C ARG A 11 -9.32 -20.49 -2.87
N ARG A 12 -8.76 -21.52 -3.55
CA ARG A 12 -7.37 -21.94 -3.34
C ARG A 12 -6.38 -20.93 -3.92
N ARG A 13 -6.63 -20.43 -5.13
CA ARG A 13 -5.82 -19.37 -5.73
C ARG A 13 -5.81 -18.14 -4.82
N HIS A 14 -6.97 -17.70 -4.36
CA HIS A 14 -7.09 -16.58 -3.43
C HIS A 14 -6.34 -16.82 -2.11
N ALA A 15 -6.39 -18.02 -1.54
CA ALA A 15 -5.64 -18.35 -0.33
C ALA A 15 -4.12 -18.21 -0.52
N LEU A 16 -3.59 -18.63 -1.68
CA LEU A 16 -2.17 -18.44 -2.02
C LEU A 16 -1.82 -16.95 -2.17
N VAL A 17 -2.65 -16.16 -2.85
CA VAL A 17 -2.45 -14.71 -3.01
C VAL A 17 -2.43 -14.01 -1.66
N LYS A 18 -3.41 -14.32 -0.80
CA LYS A 18 -3.51 -13.76 0.55
C LYS A 18 -2.28 -14.11 1.39
N ALA A 19 -1.84 -15.37 1.35
CA ALA A 19 -0.63 -15.82 2.05
C ALA A 19 0.63 -15.10 1.55
N ALA A 20 0.76 -14.91 0.23
CA ALA A 20 1.87 -14.16 -0.36
C ALA A 20 1.83 -12.67 0.02
N ALA A 21 0.65 -12.05 0.08
CA ALA A 21 0.50 -10.66 0.52
C ALA A 21 0.88 -10.46 1.99
N GLN A 22 0.59 -11.45 2.86
CA GLN A 22 1.03 -11.44 4.26
C GLN A 22 2.55 -11.54 4.37
N LEU A 23 3.17 -12.48 3.65
CA LEU A 23 4.63 -12.59 3.58
C LEU A 23 5.30 -11.31 3.08
N LEU A 24 4.70 -10.67 2.06
CA LEU A 24 5.16 -9.39 1.54
C LEU A 24 5.13 -8.26 2.59
N ALA A 25 4.12 -8.26 3.46
CA ALA A 25 3.99 -7.26 4.52
C ALA A 25 5.00 -7.51 5.66
N GLU A 26 5.30 -8.77 5.98
CA GLU A 26 6.17 -9.17 7.09
C GLU A 26 7.67 -9.11 6.75
N GLY A 27 8.06 -9.46 5.52
CA GLY A 27 9.48 -9.62 5.16
C GLY A 27 9.81 -9.20 3.73
N GLY A 28 8.98 -8.35 3.14
CA GLY A 28 9.19 -7.81 1.81
C GLY A 28 9.15 -8.87 0.71
N PHE A 29 9.68 -8.52 -0.47
CA PHE A 29 9.63 -9.41 -1.64
C PHE A 29 10.44 -10.70 -1.48
N ASP A 30 11.49 -10.69 -0.65
CA ASP A 30 12.35 -11.87 -0.47
C ASP A 30 11.72 -12.95 0.41
N ALA A 31 10.75 -12.58 1.24
CA ALA A 31 9.92 -13.54 1.97
C ALA A 31 8.99 -14.36 1.05
N ILE A 32 8.71 -13.88 -0.17
CA ILE A 32 7.83 -14.61 -1.10
C ILE A 32 8.65 -15.67 -1.84
N ARG A 33 8.36 -16.93 -1.49
CA ARG A 33 8.86 -18.14 -2.14
C ARG A 33 7.71 -19.14 -2.28
N HIS A 34 7.66 -19.94 -3.34
CA HIS A 34 6.60 -20.93 -3.55
C HIS A 34 6.33 -21.80 -2.32
N ARG A 35 7.39 -22.32 -1.69
CA ARG A 35 7.27 -23.14 -0.48
C ARG A 35 6.69 -22.36 0.71
N ALA A 36 7.21 -21.18 0.99
CA ALA A 36 6.74 -20.34 2.08
C ALA A 36 5.25 -19.97 1.91
N VAL A 37 4.84 -19.63 0.68
CA VAL A 37 3.45 -19.30 0.36
C VAL A 37 2.54 -20.52 0.52
N ALA A 38 2.94 -21.68 0.00
CA ALA A 38 2.15 -22.91 0.10
C ALA A 38 1.93 -23.33 1.56
N GLU A 39 3.00 -23.28 2.36
CA GLU A 39 2.98 -23.57 3.80
C GLU A 39 2.06 -22.60 4.55
N ARG A 40 2.22 -21.29 4.32
CA ARG A 40 1.38 -20.24 4.92
C ARG A 40 -0.11 -20.40 4.55
N ALA A 41 -0.39 -20.81 3.32
CA ALA A 41 -1.76 -21.04 2.85
C ALA A 41 -2.35 -22.39 3.31
N GLY A 42 -1.56 -23.27 3.94
CA GLY A 42 -1.98 -24.63 4.28
C GLY A 42 -2.30 -25.49 3.05
N LEU A 43 -1.61 -25.26 1.93
CA LEU A 43 -1.84 -25.94 0.65
C LEU A 43 -0.60 -26.73 0.21
N PRO A 44 -0.77 -27.82 -0.55
CA PRO A 44 0.37 -28.55 -1.12
C PRO A 44 1.23 -27.64 -2.00
N LEU A 45 2.56 -27.84 -2.02
CA LEU A 45 3.50 -27.08 -2.85
C LEU A 45 3.10 -27.06 -4.33
N ALA A 46 2.62 -28.18 -4.85
CA ALA A 46 2.15 -28.28 -6.24
C ALA A 46 1.01 -27.30 -6.58
N SER A 47 0.29 -26.77 -5.58
CA SER A 47 -0.76 -25.76 -5.78
C SER A 47 -0.18 -24.46 -6.31
N THR A 48 1.00 -24.02 -5.86
CA THR A 48 1.55 -22.74 -6.30
C THR A 48 1.93 -22.79 -7.78
N THR A 49 2.53 -23.89 -8.23
CA THR A 49 2.89 -24.09 -9.65
C THR A 49 1.70 -24.47 -10.52
N TYR A 50 0.57 -24.86 -9.92
CA TYR A 50 -0.68 -25.09 -10.64
C TYR A 50 -1.44 -23.79 -10.94
N TYR A 51 -1.41 -22.82 -10.02
CA TYR A 51 -2.16 -21.55 -10.13
C TYR A 51 -1.33 -20.36 -10.62
N PHE A 52 -0.01 -20.45 -10.59
CA PHE A 52 0.90 -19.39 -11.02
C PHE A 52 2.03 -20.00 -11.85
N ASP A 53 2.23 -19.45 -13.04
CA ASP A 53 3.25 -19.88 -13.99
C ASP A 53 4.66 -19.47 -13.54
N SER A 54 4.75 -18.47 -12.66
CA SER A 54 6.03 -17.98 -12.12
C SER A 54 5.90 -17.38 -10.73
N LEU A 55 7.05 -17.22 -10.05
CA LEU A 55 7.13 -16.46 -8.81
C LEU A 55 6.76 -14.98 -9.03
N ASP A 56 7.11 -14.42 -10.19
CA ASP A 56 6.80 -13.03 -10.56
C ASP A 56 5.28 -12.81 -10.69
N GLU A 57 4.56 -13.77 -11.27
CA GLU A 57 3.09 -13.73 -11.34
C GLU A 57 2.46 -13.78 -9.94
N LEU A 58 2.98 -14.67 -9.07
CA LEU A 58 2.53 -14.76 -7.68
C LEU A 58 2.81 -13.47 -6.89
N ILE A 59 4.00 -12.88 -7.05
CA ILE A 59 4.35 -11.59 -6.45
C ILE A 59 3.42 -10.50 -6.97
N THR A 60 3.16 -10.46 -8.29
CA THR A 60 2.27 -9.46 -8.89
C THR A 60 0.86 -9.59 -8.31
N ALA A 61 0.32 -10.81 -8.22
CA ALA A 61 -0.98 -11.06 -7.61
C ALA A 61 -1.03 -10.65 -6.12
N ALA A 62 0.04 -10.88 -5.36
CA ALA A 62 0.15 -10.45 -3.97
C ALA A 62 0.14 -8.91 -3.84
N VAL A 63 0.87 -8.22 -4.71
CA VAL A 63 0.91 -6.75 -4.77
C VAL A 63 -0.46 -6.18 -5.14
N VAL A 64 -1.11 -6.73 -6.17
CA VAL A 64 -2.48 -6.34 -6.57
C VAL A 64 -3.45 -6.51 -5.41
N HIS A 65 -3.47 -7.68 -4.77
CA HIS A 65 -4.37 -7.94 -3.65
C HIS A 65 -4.13 -6.99 -2.47
N ARG A 66 -2.86 -6.68 -2.19
CA ARG A 66 -2.50 -5.75 -1.12
C ARG A 66 -3.00 -4.33 -1.45
N GLY A 67 -2.78 -3.85 -2.66
CA GLY A 67 -3.30 -2.56 -3.13
C GLY A 67 -4.83 -2.50 -3.07
N GLU A 68 -5.53 -3.55 -3.50
CA GLU A 68 -6.99 -3.66 -3.39
C GLU A 68 -7.48 -3.51 -1.94
N VAL A 69 -6.83 -4.19 -0.99
CA VAL A 69 -7.18 -4.11 0.44
C VAL A 69 -6.91 -2.71 1.00
N GLU A 70 -5.76 -2.10 0.66
CA GLU A 70 -5.41 -0.75 1.12
C GLU A 70 -6.37 0.31 0.57
N PHE A 71 -6.66 0.30 -0.73
CA PHE A 71 -7.59 1.25 -1.33
C PHE A 71 -9.03 1.04 -0.83
N ALA A 72 -9.49 -0.20 -0.68
CA ALA A 72 -10.82 -0.47 -0.12
C ALA A 72 -10.95 0.10 1.30
N ARG A 73 -9.91 -0.03 2.13
CA ARG A 73 -9.87 0.58 3.47
C ARG A 73 -9.92 2.10 3.39
N GLY A 74 -9.09 2.72 2.55
CA GLY A 74 -9.05 4.18 2.42
C GLY A 74 -10.38 4.77 1.95
N TRP A 75 -11.04 4.12 0.99
CA TRP A 75 -12.40 4.53 0.56
C TRP A 75 -13.45 4.34 1.66
N ALA A 76 -13.40 3.25 2.42
CA ALA A 76 -14.32 3.03 3.54
C ALA A 76 -14.12 4.06 4.67
N GLN A 77 -12.87 4.44 4.95
CA GLN A 77 -12.54 5.50 5.91
C GLN A 77 -13.07 6.86 5.44
N LEU A 78 -12.92 7.17 4.15
CA LEU A 78 -13.43 8.40 3.55
C LEU A 78 -14.97 8.48 3.56
N GLU A 79 -15.65 7.34 3.35
CA GLU A 79 -17.11 7.26 3.40
C GLU A 79 -17.64 7.60 4.80
N GLN A 80 -16.97 7.11 5.84
CA GLN A 80 -17.31 7.38 7.25
C GLN A 80 -16.91 8.79 7.71
N THR A 81 -16.05 9.48 6.97
CA THR A 81 -15.62 10.84 7.30
C THR A 81 -16.76 11.83 7.02
N PRO A 82 -17.09 12.75 7.94
CA PRO A 82 -18.13 13.76 7.70
C PRO A 82 -17.70 14.74 6.58
N PRO A 83 -18.65 15.33 5.83
CA PRO A 83 -18.31 16.41 4.90
C PRO A 83 -17.73 17.60 5.66
N ASN A 84 -16.74 18.27 5.07
CA ASN A 84 -15.99 19.38 5.68
C ASN A 84 -15.36 18.99 7.03
N ALA A 85 -14.82 17.77 7.13
CA ALA A 85 -14.12 17.30 8.33
C ALA A 85 -12.92 18.18 8.75
N GLY A 86 -12.47 19.08 7.86
CA GLY A 86 -11.50 20.11 8.16
C GLY A 86 -10.05 19.66 8.03
N PHE A 87 -9.15 20.57 8.39
CA PHE A 87 -7.73 20.47 8.15
C PHE A 87 -7.05 19.30 8.87
N ASP A 88 -7.41 19.06 10.13
CA ASP A 88 -6.77 18.00 10.92
C ASP A 88 -7.13 16.61 10.38
N ALA A 89 -8.40 16.40 9.99
CA ALA A 89 -8.84 15.17 9.36
C ALA A 89 -8.16 14.95 8.00
N LEU A 90 -8.00 16.01 7.20
CA LEU A 90 -7.29 15.95 5.93
C LEU A 90 -5.86 15.42 6.10
N VAL A 91 -5.11 15.98 7.05
CA VAL A 91 -3.72 15.61 7.29
C VAL A 91 -3.61 14.14 7.67
N GLU A 92 -4.42 13.67 8.62
CA GLU A 92 -4.37 12.26 9.04
C GLU A 92 -4.81 11.30 7.93
N LEU A 93 -5.87 11.62 7.19
CA LEU A 93 -6.34 10.78 6.07
C LEU A 93 -5.27 10.65 4.98
N VAL A 94 -4.57 11.73 4.64
CA VAL A 94 -3.46 11.70 3.68
C VAL A 94 -2.30 10.83 4.21
N LEU A 95 -1.90 11.00 5.47
CA LEU A 95 -0.83 10.21 6.06
C LEU A 95 -1.19 8.72 6.15
N ASP A 96 -2.44 8.38 6.44
CA ASP A 96 -2.91 6.99 6.45
C ASP A 96 -2.77 6.34 5.07
N GLN A 97 -3.06 7.07 3.99
CA GLN A 97 -2.91 6.53 2.62
C GLN A 97 -1.44 6.36 2.23
N LEU A 98 -0.57 7.28 2.65
CA LEU A 98 0.83 7.29 2.23
C LEU A 98 1.70 6.39 3.10
N LEU A 99 1.43 6.32 4.41
CA LEU A 99 2.27 5.66 5.40
C LEU A 99 1.64 4.39 5.98
N GLY A 100 0.34 4.18 5.76
CA GLY A 100 -0.46 3.16 6.44
C GLY A 100 -1.01 3.70 7.77
N ASP A 101 -1.95 2.95 8.35
CA ASP A 101 -2.56 3.28 9.63
C ASP A 101 -1.49 3.48 10.72
N GLU A 102 -1.70 4.46 11.60
CA GLU A 102 -0.84 4.68 12.76
C GLU A 102 -0.90 3.47 13.71
N PRO A 103 0.20 2.73 13.92
CA PRO A 103 0.24 1.74 15.00
C PRO A 103 0.17 2.47 16.34
N GLU A 104 -0.37 1.82 17.38
CA GLU A 104 -0.50 2.40 18.72
C GLU A 104 0.81 2.95 19.31
N SER A 105 1.97 2.57 18.75
CA SER A 105 3.31 2.96 19.20
C SER A 105 4.10 3.87 18.25
N GLY A 106 3.53 4.36 17.14
CA GLY A 106 4.29 5.19 16.18
C GLY A 106 5.48 4.42 15.58
N ASP A 107 5.22 3.23 15.04
CA ASP A 107 6.27 2.28 14.67
C ASP A 107 7.06 2.73 13.43
N ALA A 108 8.24 3.33 13.66
CA ALA A 108 9.21 3.65 12.64
C ALA A 108 9.56 2.43 11.76
N GLU A 109 9.52 1.22 12.32
CA GLU A 109 9.78 -0.02 11.60
C GLU A 109 8.70 -0.30 10.55
N ALA A 110 7.43 -0.10 10.87
CA ALA A 110 6.33 -0.30 9.92
C ALA A 110 6.44 0.66 8.72
N VAL A 111 6.81 1.93 8.99
CA VAL A 111 7.07 2.92 7.95
C VAL A 111 8.31 2.53 7.13
N LEU A 112 9.40 2.12 7.78
CA LEU A 112 10.61 1.65 7.11
C LEU A 112 10.32 0.49 6.15
N LEU A 113 9.68 -0.58 6.64
CA LEU A 113 9.31 -1.76 5.85
C LEU A 113 8.45 -1.40 4.64
N ARG A 114 7.56 -0.41 4.78
CA ARG A 114 6.77 0.13 3.67
C ARG A 114 7.66 0.78 2.61
N TYR A 115 8.60 1.64 3.01
CA TYR A 115 9.53 2.29 2.08
C TYR A 115 10.52 1.31 1.44
N GLU A 116 11.03 0.34 2.19
CA GLU A 116 11.87 -0.73 1.65
C GLU A 116 11.16 -1.47 0.52
N ARG A 117 9.88 -1.83 0.72
CA ARG A 117 9.06 -2.45 -0.33
C ARG A 117 8.87 -1.52 -1.53
N LEU A 118 8.51 -0.26 -1.31
CA LEU A 118 8.29 0.70 -2.41
C LEU A 118 9.57 0.86 -3.24
N VAL A 119 10.72 1.09 -2.61
CA VAL A 119 12.01 1.22 -3.30
C VAL A 119 12.40 -0.07 -4.03
N ALA A 120 12.11 -1.23 -3.44
CA ALA A 120 12.42 -2.53 -4.03
C ALA A 120 11.61 -2.83 -5.32
N THR A 121 10.53 -2.10 -5.61
CA THR A 121 9.78 -2.25 -6.88
C THR A 121 10.60 -1.82 -8.10
N GLY A 122 11.50 -0.83 -7.97
CA GLY A 122 12.33 -0.34 -9.08
C GLY A 122 13.24 -1.39 -9.70
N ARG A 123 13.54 -2.47 -8.96
CA ARG A 123 14.31 -3.63 -9.44
C ARG A 123 13.45 -4.74 -10.06
N ARG A 124 12.13 -4.53 -10.18
CA ARG A 124 11.14 -5.53 -10.63
C ARG A 124 10.29 -4.96 -11.78
N PRO A 125 10.81 -4.91 -13.02
CA PRO A 125 10.11 -4.29 -14.14
C PRO A 125 8.72 -4.87 -14.43
N TYR A 126 8.48 -6.14 -14.12
CA TYR A 126 7.18 -6.81 -14.27
C TYR A 126 6.07 -6.20 -13.39
N LEU A 127 6.42 -5.44 -12.34
CA LEU A 127 5.46 -4.72 -11.50
C LEU A 127 5.04 -3.36 -12.08
N LYS A 128 5.70 -2.86 -13.13
CA LYS A 128 5.40 -1.53 -13.70
C LYS A 128 3.91 -1.32 -14.01
N PRO A 129 3.17 -2.27 -14.60
CA PRO A 129 1.74 -2.07 -14.88
C PRO A 129 0.89 -1.90 -13.62
N VAL A 130 1.10 -2.75 -12.61
CA VAL A 130 0.34 -2.66 -11.34
C VAL A 130 0.70 -1.38 -10.58
N MET A 131 1.99 -1.01 -10.52
CA MET A 131 2.42 0.23 -9.87
C MET A 131 1.86 1.48 -10.56
N GLY A 132 1.78 1.46 -11.91
CA GLY A 132 1.12 2.54 -12.66
C GLY A 132 -0.37 2.66 -12.34
N SER A 133 -1.08 1.52 -12.25
CA SER A 133 -2.50 1.51 -11.88
C SER A 133 -2.73 1.99 -10.44
N ASP A 134 -1.92 1.53 -9.49
CA ASP A 134 -2.04 1.93 -8.09
C ASP A 134 -1.73 3.42 -7.90
N ALA A 135 -0.76 3.96 -8.64
CA ALA A 135 -0.45 5.39 -8.59
C ALA A 135 -1.62 6.27 -9.08
N VAL A 136 -2.44 5.79 -10.04
CA VAL A 136 -3.65 6.50 -10.47
C VAL A 136 -4.71 6.45 -9.37
N LYS A 137 -5.00 5.26 -8.84
CA LYS A 137 -5.98 5.06 -7.76
C LYS A 137 -5.65 5.86 -6.50
N LEU A 138 -4.37 5.95 -6.15
CA LEU A 138 -3.91 6.75 -5.02
C LEU A 138 -4.21 8.24 -5.23
N ARG A 139 -3.92 8.78 -6.42
CA ARG A 139 -4.24 10.19 -6.72
C ARG A 139 -5.74 10.46 -6.69
N GLU A 140 -6.55 9.53 -7.20
CA GLU A 140 -8.02 9.63 -7.14
C GLU A 140 -8.53 9.67 -5.69
N LEU A 141 -8.05 8.76 -4.85
CA LEU A 141 -8.43 8.73 -3.43
C LEU A 141 -7.97 9.99 -2.69
N LEU A 142 -6.74 10.46 -2.91
CA LEU A 142 -6.26 11.69 -2.30
C LEU A 142 -7.09 12.91 -2.75
N SER A 143 -7.41 13.03 -4.05
CA SER A 143 -8.29 14.09 -4.55
C SER A 143 -9.68 14.06 -3.88
N ALA A 144 -10.23 12.86 -3.68
CA ALA A 144 -11.50 12.69 -2.98
C ALA A 144 -11.41 13.09 -1.49
N ILE A 145 -10.30 12.77 -0.81
CA ILE A 145 -10.03 13.19 0.57
C ILE A 145 -9.98 14.73 0.67
N PHE A 146 -9.21 15.38 -0.20
CA PHE A 146 -9.11 16.85 -0.24
C PHE A 146 -10.49 17.51 -0.46
N THR A 147 -11.26 17.00 -1.41
CA THR A 147 -12.63 17.47 -1.69
C THR A 147 -13.55 17.27 -0.48
N LYS A 148 -13.54 16.08 0.13
CA LYS A 148 -14.39 15.75 1.29
C LYS A 148 -14.10 16.64 2.50
N CYS A 149 -12.84 17.03 2.68
CA CYS A 149 -12.40 17.90 3.78
C CYS A 149 -12.63 19.39 3.51
N GLY A 150 -13.20 19.75 2.34
CA GLY A 150 -13.51 21.15 1.98
C GLY A 150 -12.34 21.92 1.37
N MET A 151 -11.30 21.22 0.91
CA MET A 151 -10.08 21.81 0.34
C MET A 151 -9.78 21.16 -1.03
N PRO A 152 -10.62 21.33 -2.06
CA PRO A 152 -10.34 20.75 -3.37
C PRO A 152 -9.03 21.31 -3.95
N VAL A 153 -8.20 20.44 -4.54
CA VAL A 153 -6.92 20.80 -5.14
C VAL A 153 -6.77 20.15 -6.51
N ASP A 154 -5.86 20.67 -7.33
CA ASP A 154 -5.54 20.09 -8.63
C ASP A 154 -4.56 18.90 -8.51
N THR A 155 -4.37 18.19 -9.61
CA THR A 155 -3.45 17.04 -9.66
C THR A 155 -2.01 17.42 -9.31
N ALA A 156 -1.56 18.61 -9.71
CA ALA A 156 -0.19 19.06 -9.42
C ALA A 156 0.05 19.20 -7.91
N ARG A 157 -0.94 19.73 -7.18
CA ARG A 157 -0.88 19.83 -5.73
C ARG A 157 -0.91 18.46 -5.04
N ILE A 158 -1.68 17.50 -5.56
CA ILE A 158 -1.63 16.11 -5.06
C ILE A 158 -0.23 15.52 -5.22
N GLU A 159 0.42 15.72 -6.38
CA GLU A 159 1.78 15.22 -6.63
C GLU A 159 2.81 15.89 -5.72
N GLN A 160 2.67 17.19 -5.45
CA GLN A 160 3.51 17.91 -4.49
C GLN A 160 3.35 17.35 -3.07
N VAL A 161 2.12 17.05 -2.63
CA VAL A 161 1.85 16.47 -1.30
C VAL A 161 2.51 15.10 -1.16
N ILE A 162 2.39 14.23 -2.18
CA ILE A 162 3.05 12.92 -2.19
C ILE A 162 4.56 13.11 -2.06
N ALA A 163 5.17 13.93 -2.93
CA ALA A 163 6.62 14.16 -2.92
C ALA A 163 7.12 14.75 -1.59
N LEU A 164 6.35 15.65 -0.99
CA LEU A 164 6.67 16.28 0.29
C LEU A 164 6.68 15.25 1.42
N VAL A 165 5.63 14.43 1.52
CA VAL A 165 5.52 13.38 2.55
C VAL A 165 6.60 12.33 2.34
N ASP A 166 6.83 11.88 1.10
CA ASP A 166 7.89 10.92 0.79
C ASP A 166 9.27 11.43 1.15
N GLY A 167 9.58 12.69 0.81
CA GLY A 167 10.84 13.33 1.18
C GLY A 167 11.00 13.49 2.68
N ALA A 168 9.93 13.87 3.38
CA ALA A 168 9.92 13.99 4.84
C ALA A 168 10.24 12.66 5.52
N VAL A 169 9.59 11.58 5.09
CA VAL A 169 9.79 10.24 5.67
C VAL A 169 11.16 9.67 5.32
N LEU A 170 11.60 9.81 4.06
CA LEU A 170 12.91 9.29 3.66
C LEU A 170 14.04 9.97 4.44
N ASN A 171 13.97 11.29 4.61
CA ASN A 171 14.93 12.01 5.46
C ASN A 171 14.83 11.56 6.92
N ALA A 172 13.62 11.34 7.44
CA ALA A 172 13.43 10.89 8.81
C ALA A 172 14.04 9.50 9.06
N ILE A 173 13.92 8.58 8.08
CA ILE A 173 14.54 7.26 8.11
C ILE A 173 16.08 7.38 8.07
N ILE A 174 16.63 8.21 7.18
CA ILE A 174 18.08 8.41 7.04
C ILE A 174 18.69 8.94 8.34
N GLU A 175 18.00 9.86 9.00
CA GLU A 175 18.40 10.46 10.26
C GLU A 175 18.07 9.59 11.50
N ILE A 176 17.48 8.41 11.29
CA ILE A 176 17.10 7.45 12.35
C ILE A 176 16.18 8.12 13.39
N HIS A 177 15.20 8.90 12.91
CA HIS A 177 14.18 9.47 13.79
C HIS A 177 13.32 8.36 14.38
N ALA A 178 12.99 8.52 15.66
CA ALA A 178 12.11 7.60 16.38
C ALA A 178 10.68 7.59 15.82
N ASP A 179 10.24 8.67 15.15
CA ASP A 179 8.90 8.78 14.59
C ASP A 179 8.89 9.51 13.22
N PRO A 180 9.10 8.76 12.11
CA PRO A 180 9.00 9.29 10.76
C PRO A 180 7.61 9.86 10.42
N ARG A 181 6.54 9.30 11.00
CA ARG A 181 5.16 9.75 10.74
C ARG A 181 4.91 11.12 11.35
N ALA A 182 5.33 11.35 12.59
CA ALA A 182 5.24 12.68 13.21
C ALA A 182 6.04 13.72 12.42
N ARG A 183 7.20 13.34 11.87
CA ARG A 183 7.98 14.24 11.02
C ARG A 183 7.23 14.61 9.74
N ALA A 184 6.65 13.62 9.05
CA ALA A 184 5.82 13.85 7.87
C ALA A 184 4.59 14.70 8.18
N ARG A 185 3.91 14.44 9.30
CA ARG A 185 2.77 15.21 9.79
C ARG A 185 3.13 16.68 9.99
N GLN A 186 4.23 16.98 10.67
CA GLN A 186 4.69 18.34 10.91
C GLN A 186 4.91 19.10 9.58
N ILE A 187 5.61 18.45 8.64
CA ILE A 187 5.94 19.05 7.34
C ILE A 187 4.67 19.26 6.49
N LEU A 188 3.79 18.26 6.42
CA LEU A 188 2.55 18.34 5.66
C LEU A 188 1.64 19.45 6.20
N ARG A 189 1.50 19.56 7.53
CA ARG A 189 0.73 20.64 8.16
C ARG A 189 1.27 22.02 7.79
N ALA A 190 2.58 22.21 7.85
CA ALA A 190 3.18 23.50 7.50
C ALA A 190 2.89 23.87 6.04
N ALA A 191 3.09 22.92 5.12
CA ALA A 191 2.93 23.16 3.69
C ALA A 191 1.48 23.38 3.24
N LEU A 192 0.49 22.83 3.96
CA LEU A 192 -0.93 23.01 3.64
C LEU A 192 -1.56 24.25 4.32
N ALA A 193 -0.87 24.88 5.27
CA ALA A 193 -1.34 26.10 5.93
C ALA A 193 -0.97 27.39 5.15
N GLU A 194 -0.07 27.28 4.18
CA GLU A 194 0.30 28.33 3.21
C GLU A 194 -0.70 28.38 2.04
#